data_AF-A0A0L6W778-F1
#
_entry.id   AF-A0A0L6W778-F1
#
_cell.length_a   1.000
_cell.length_b   1.000
_cell.length_c   1.000
_cell.angle_alpha   90.00
_cell.angle_beta   90.00
_cell.angle_gamma   90.00
#
_symmetry.space_group_name_H-M   'P 1'
#
loop_
_entity.id
_entity.type
_entity.pdbx_description
1 polymer ?
#
loop_
_entity_poly.entity_id
_entity_poly.type
_entity_poly.pdbx_seq_one_letter_code
_entity_poly.pdbx_strand_id
1 'polypeptide(L)'
;IFNDAAQPWQLGFQDSAAPGFTGLVTLHNTIGFYLIIICFAVFWVIFSISYYYSSTKNPIAHKYLTHGTVIELIWTISPALILIAIAFPSFRLLYLMDNPGLK
;
A
#
# COMPACT_ATOMS: atom_id res chain seq x y z
N ILE A 1 -13.26 13.46 -25.08
CA ILE A 1 -13.85 12.11 -25.11
C ILE A 1 -14.11 11.77 -23.65
N PHE A 2 -15.37 11.79 -23.22
CA PHE A 2 -15.71 11.39 -21.84
C PHE A 2 -15.47 9.89 -21.72
N ASN A 3 -14.78 9.48 -20.67
CA ASN A 3 -14.41 8.08 -20.42
C ASN A 3 -15.55 7.35 -19.70
N ASP A 4 -16.77 7.52 -20.22
CA ASP A 4 -18.00 6.96 -19.66
C ASP A 4 -18.22 5.48 -20.04
N ALA A 5 -17.37 4.96 -20.94
CA ALA A 5 -17.36 3.58 -21.41
C ALA A 5 -15.92 3.09 -21.53
N ALA A 6 -15.72 1.78 -21.48
CA ALA A 6 -14.39 1.19 -21.56
C ALA A 6 -13.68 1.58 -22.87
N GLN A 7 -12.46 2.11 -22.74
CA GLN A 7 -11.65 2.52 -23.89
C GLN A 7 -10.52 1.48 -24.14
N PRO A 8 -10.12 1.26 -25.41
CA PRO A 8 -8.97 0.43 -25.73
C PRO A 8 -7.71 0.90 -25.00
N TRP A 9 -6.97 -0.03 -24.38
CA TRP A 9 -5.73 0.23 -23.63
C TRP A 9 -5.88 1.14 -22.40
N GLN A 10 -7.09 1.31 -21.88
CA GLN A 10 -7.33 2.10 -20.67
C GLN A 10 -6.65 1.48 -19.45
N LEU A 11 -5.96 2.33 -18.68
CA LEU A 11 -5.44 2.01 -17.35
C LEU A 11 -6.23 2.82 -16.31
N GLY A 12 -6.61 2.16 -15.21
CA GLY A 12 -7.42 2.77 -14.14
C GLY A 12 -8.93 2.71 -14.40
N PHE A 13 -9.68 3.58 -13.72
CA PHE A 13 -11.14 3.58 -13.73
C PHE A 13 -11.73 4.43 -14.88
N GLN A 14 -13.03 4.23 -15.15
CA GLN A 14 -13.86 5.11 -15.98
C GLN A 14 -14.16 6.43 -15.25
N ASP A 15 -14.72 7.40 -15.97
CA ASP A 15 -15.15 8.67 -15.39
C ASP A 15 -16.30 8.45 -14.40
N SER A 16 -16.29 9.27 -13.33
CA SER A 16 -17.27 9.15 -12.26
C SER A 16 -18.62 9.74 -12.66
N ALA A 17 -19.67 8.91 -12.64
CA ALA A 17 -21.05 9.35 -12.83
C ALA A 17 -21.79 9.71 -11.52
N ALA A 18 -21.17 9.46 -10.34
CA ALA A 18 -21.80 9.70 -9.05
C ALA A 18 -20.78 10.05 -7.95
N PRO A 19 -21.12 10.91 -6.95
CA PRO A 19 -20.19 11.32 -5.89
C PRO A 19 -19.58 10.14 -5.11
N GLY A 20 -20.33 9.05 -4.91
CA GLY A 20 -19.84 7.84 -4.25
C GLY A 20 -18.70 7.17 -5.01
N PHE A 21 -18.77 7.13 -6.35
CA PHE A 21 -17.69 6.57 -7.17
C PHE A 21 -16.44 7.46 -7.16
N THR A 22 -16.60 8.79 -7.14
CA THR A 22 -15.47 9.70 -6.93
C THR A 22 -14.76 9.43 -5.59
N GLY A 23 -15.53 9.14 -4.53
CA GLY A 23 -15.01 8.70 -3.24
C GLY A 23 -14.24 7.38 -3.33
N LEU A 24 -14.76 6.38 -4.06
CA LEU A 24 -14.09 5.09 -4.27
C LEU A 24 -12.75 5.25 -5.01
N VAL A 25 -12.70 6.07 -6.07
CA VAL A 25 -11.46 6.34 -6.81
C VAL A 25 -10.44 7.05 -5.92
N THR A 26 -10.89 8.00 -5.08
CA THR A 26 -10.02 8.69 -4.11
C THR A 26 -9.45 7.71 -3.06
N LEU A 27 -10.29 6.80 -2.55
CA LEU A 27 -9.86 5.75 -1.62
C LEU A 27 -8.86 4.80 -2.29
N HIS A 28 -9.16 4.35 -3.51
CA HIS A 28 -8.25 3.50 -4.29
C HIS A 28 -6.87 4.14 -4.46
N ASN A 29 -6.81 5.41 -4.87
CA ASN A 29 -5.56 6.12 -5.05
C ASN A 29 -4.79 6.27 -3.72
N THR A 30 -5.50 6.50 -2.62
CA THR A 30 -4.91 6.60 -1.28
C THR A 30 -4.28 5.27 -0.85
N ILE A 31 -5.00 4.15 -1.03
CA ILE A 31 -4.49 2.81 -0.74
C ILE A 31 -3.30 2.49 -1.64
N GLY A 32 -3.42 2.78 -2.94
CA GLY A 32 -2.37 2.57 -3.93
C GLY A 32 -1.08 3.29 -3.58
N PHE A 33 -1.16 4.53 -3.08
CA PHE A 33 0.01 5.28 -2.59
C PHE A 33 0.76 4.53 -1.49
N TYR A 34 0.05 4.04 -0.45
CA TYR A 34 0.68 3.25 0.62
C TYR A 34 1.27 1.94 0.09
N LEU A 35 0.58 1.24 -0.80
CA LEU A 35 1.06 -0.01 -1.40
C LEU A 35 2.34 0.21 -2.21
N ILE A 36 2.42 1.26 -3.02
CA ILE A 36 3.63 1.60 -3.79
C ILE A 36 4.82 1.85 -2.85
N ILE A 37 4.61 2.58 -1.75
CA ILE A 37 5.65 2.82 -0.74
C ILE A 37 6.13 1.49 -0.13
N ILE A 38 5.21 0.61 0.27
CA ILE A 38 5.54 -0.71 0.83
C ILE A 38 6.31 -1.54 -0.19
N CYS A 39 5.85 -1.60 -1.44
CA CYS A 39 6.53 -2.34 -2.51
C CYS A 39 7.95 -1.82 -2.74
N PHE A 40 8.14 -0.50 -2.78
CA PHE A 40 9.46 0.10 -2.92
C PHE A 40 10.36 -0.23 -1.72
N ALA A 41 9.84 -0.16 -0.49
CA ALA A 41 10.60 -0.50 0.71
C ALA A 41 11.03 -1.98 0.73
N VAL A 42 10.13 -2.91 0.39
CA VAL A 42 10.45 -4.34 0.30
C VAL A 42 11.48 -4.61 -0.80
N PHE A 43 11.28 -4.02 -1.98
CA PHE A 43 12.22 -4.14 -3.09
C PHE A 43 13.62 -3.63 -2.68
N TRP A 44 13.68 -2.48 -2.02
CA TRP A 44 14.93 -1.91 -1.52
C TRP A 44 15.63 -2.83 -0.52
N VAL A 45 14.90 -3.43 0.43
CA VAL A 45 15.47 -4.35 1.42
C VAL A 45 16.04 -5.60 0.74
N ILE A 46 15.27 -6.22 -0.17
CA ILE A 46 15.73 -7.41 -0.90
C ILE A 46 16.97 -7.07 -1.74
N PHE A 47 16.93 -5.96 -2.50
CA PHE A 47 18.06 -5.50 -3.29
C PHE A 47 19.29 -5.25 -2.43
N SER A 48 19.13 -4.59 -1.29
CA SER A 48 20.21 -4.33 -0.34
C SER A 48 20.83 -5.62 0.18
N ILE A 49 20.00 -6.58 0.62
CA ILE A 49 20.48 -7.88 1.11
C ILE A 49 21.25 -8.61 0.00
N SER A 50 20.68 -8.71 -1.20
CA SER A 50 21.32 -9.36 -2.35
C SER A 50 22.64 -8.70 -2.75
N TYR A 51 22.73 -7.37 -2.69
CA TYR A 51 23.93 -6.64 -3.11
C TYR A 51 25.06 -6.65 -2.07
N TYR A 52 24.74 -6.53 -0.77
CA TYR A 52 25.74 -6.43 0.31
C TYR A 52 26.14 -7.80 0.86
N TYR A 53 25.23 -8.77 0.90
CA TYR A 53 25.49 -10.12 1.46
C TYR A 53 25.69 -11.19 0.38
N SER A 54 26.01 -10.78 -0.85
CA SER A 54 26.49 -11.70 -1.88
C SER A 54 27.78 -12.38 -1.45
N SER A 55 27.96 -13.67 -1.80
CA SER A 55 29.13 -14.47 -1.45
C SER A 55 30.46 -13.85 -1.90
N THR A 56 30.44 -13.01 -2.94
CA THR A 56 31.62 -12.25 -3.40
C THR A 56 32.03 -11.14 -2.43
N LYS A 57 31.08 -10.52 -1.72
CA LYS A 57 31.32 -9.37 -0.84
C LYS A 57 31.31 -9.71 0.64
N ASN A 58 30.53 -10.72 1.04
CA ASN A 58 30.47 -11.18 2.42
C ASN A 58 30.57 -12.72 2.50
N PRO A 59 31.80 -13.27 2.49
CA PRO A 59 32.00 -14.72 2.50
C PRO A 59 31.75 -15.39 3.86
N ILE A 60 31.68 -14.63 4.97
CA ILE A 60 31.47 -15.16 6.32
C ILE A 60 30.06 -14.84 6.79
N ALA A 61 29.22 -15.87 6.93
CA ALA A 61 27.85 -15.71 7.37
C ALA A 61 27.73 -15.59 8.90
N HIS A 62 26.86 -14.69 9.37
CA HIS A 62 26.52 -14.54 10.79
C HIS A 62 25.50 -15.61 11.23
N LYS A 63 25.94 -16.86 11.38
CA LYS A 63 25.09 -18.03 11.67
C LYS A 63 24.33 -17.98 13.00
N TYR A 64 24.89 -17.32 14.01
CA TYR A 64 24.36 -17.34 15.38
C TYR A 64 23.38 -16.19 15.70
N LEU A 65 23.15 -15.27 14.75
CA LEU A 65 22.17 -14.20 14.91
C LEU A 65 20.80 -14.70 14.44
N THR A 66 20.05 -15.34 15.35
CA THR A 66 18.76 -15.97 15.01
C THR A 66 17.54 -15.14 15.44
N HIS A 67 17.70 -14.22 16.39
CA HIS A 67 16.61 -13.43 16.93
C HIS A 67 16.99 -11.97 17.07
N GLY A 68 16.01 -11.10 16.81
CA GLY A 68 16.16 -9.67 16.95
C GLY A 68 14.85 -9.05 17.44
N THR A 69 14.52 -9.23 18.71
CA THR A 69 13.24 -8.81 19.29
C THR A 69 12.87 -7.35 18.98
N VAL A 70 13.86 -6.44 18.96
CA VAL A 70 13.63 -5.03 18.63
C VAL A 70 13.23 -4.84 17.17
N ILE A 71 13.90 -5.51 16.22
CA ILE A 71 13.54 -5.39 14.79
C ILE A 71 12.19 -6.06 14.51
N GLU A 72 11.92 -7.18 15.21
CA GLU A 72 10.63 -7.89 15.18
C GLU A 72 9.47 -7.01 15.63
N LEU A 73 9.68 -6.26 16.72
CA LEU A 73 8.70 -5.31 17.22
C LEU A 73 8.43 -4.19 16.20
N ILE A 74 9.49 -3.62 15.61
CA ILE A 74 9.38 -2.52 14.64
C ILE A 74 8.55 -2.96 13.43
N TRP A 75 8.91 -4.07 12.77
CA TRP A 75 8.17 -4.51 11.59
C TRP A 75 6.79 -5.09 11.90
N THR A 76 6.44 -5.32 13.16
CA THR A 76 5.07 -5.72 13.56
C THR A 76 4.19 -4.50 13.77
N ILE A 77 4.71 -3.46 14.43
CA ILE A 77 3.97 -2.22 14.70
C ILE A 77 3.81 -1.39 13.43
N SER A 78 4.85 -1.27 12.60
CA SER A 78 4.79 -0.41 11.40
C SER A 78 3.65 -0.80 10.43
N PRO A 79 3.44 -2.07 10.05
CA PRO A 79 2.29 -2.48 9.23
C PRO A 79 0.95 -2.23 9.91
N ALA A 80 0.85 -2.46 11.22
CA ALA A 80 -0.38 -2.22 11.97
C ALA A 80 -0.80 -0.74 11.92
N LEU A 81 0.15 0.19 12.07
CA LEU A 81 -0.11 1.63 11.94
C LEU A 81 -0.54 2.04 10.53
N ILE A 82 0.06 1.45 9.50
CA ILE A 82 -0.34 1.71 8.10
C ILE A 82 -1.78 1.25 7.87
N LEU A 83 -2.17 0.07 8.38
CA LEU A 83 -3.54 -0.42 8.27
C LEU A 83 -4.55 0.51 8.96
N ILE A 84 -4.21 1.03 10.15
CA ILE A 84 -5.06 2.01 10.85
C ILE A 84 -5.21 3.29 10.02
N ALA A 85 -4.14 3.79 9.42
CA ALA A 85 -4.17 4.97 8.57
C ALA A 85 -5.07 4.79 7.33
N ILE A 86 -5.09 3.58 6.75
CA ILE A 86 -5.97 3.21 5.62
C ILE A 86 -7.43 3.04 6.07
N ALA A 87 -7.65 2.55 7.29
CA ALA A 87 -8.99 2.25 7.81
C ALA A 87 -9.83 3.52 7.99
N PHE A 88 -9.24 4.63 8.45
CA PHE A 88 -9.95 5.90 8.68
C PHE A 88 -10.71 6.43 7.44
N PRO A 89 -10.07 6.68 6.28
CA PRO A 89 -10.78 7.15 5.09
C PRO A 89 -11.75 6.09 4.55
N SER A 90 -11.43 4.79 4.70
CA SER A 90 -12.28 3.68 4.28
C SER A 90 -13.62 3.67 5.01
N PHE A 91 -13.60 3.73 6.34
CA PHE A 91 -14.83 3.75 7.15
C PHE A 91 -15.63 5.03 6.93
N ARG A 92 -14.97 6.18 6.82
CA ARG A 92 -15.66 7.44 6.50
C ARG A 92 -16.45 7.32 5.19
N LEU A 93 -15.83 6.76 4.15
CA LEU A 93 -16.50 6.60 2.85
C LEU A 93 -17.67 5.59 2.94
N LEU A 94 -17.47 4.48 3.64
CA LEU A 94 -18.51 3.47 3.85
C LEU A 94 -19.78 4.09 4.47
N TYR A 95 -19.63 4.88 5.54
CA TYR A 95 -20.77 5.53 6.20
C TYR A 95 -21.50 6.53 5.29
N LEU A 96 -20.75 7.29 4.48
CA LEU A 96 -21.33 8.24 3.51
C LEU A 96 -22.11 7.53 2.40
N MET A 97 -21.66 6.34 1.98
CA MET A 97 -22.34 5.55 0.96
C MET A 97 -23.58 4.83 1.51
N ASP A 98 -23.52 4.38 2.76
CA ASP A 98 -24.64 3.71 3.44
C ASP A 98 -25.78 4.68 3.82
N ASN A 99 -25.45 5.93 4.14
CA ASN A 99 -26.42 6.95 4.56
C ASN A 99 -26.44 8.17 3.61
N PRO A 100 -27.04 8.03 2.41
CA PRO A 100 -27.05 9.07 1.38
C PRO A 100 -27.80 10.36 1.75
N GLY A 101 -28.50 10.38 2.90
CA GLY A 101 -29.26 11.52 3.43
C GLY A 101 -28.46 12.49 4.31
N LEU A 102 -27.20 12.19 4.67
CA LEU A 102 -26.32 13.08 5.44
C LEU A 102 -25.59 14.12 4.56
N LYS A 103 -26.25 14.60 3.50
CA LYS A 103 -25.69 15.65 2.63
C LYS A 103 -25.61 16.99 3.35
#